data_AF-A0A355C139-F1
#
_entry.id   AF-A0A355C139-F1
#
_cell.length_a   1.000
_cell.length_b   1.000
_cell.length_c   1.000
_cell.angle_alpha   90.00
_cell.angle_beta   90.00
_cell.angle_gamma   90.00
#
_symmetry.space_group_name_H-M   'P 1'
#
loop_
_entity.id
_entity.type
_entity.pdbx_description
1 polymer ?
#
loop_
_entity_poly.entity_id
_entity_poly.type
_entity_poly.pdbx_seq_one_letter_code
_entity_poly.pdbx_strand_id
1 'polypeptide(L)'
;MSEAQKPSAPEDSAPGGFFQRLKGLFTRPAAEDEFADGLDDGQRAAAMRLPRARREMIERVIAFDEKRVCDVMAPRADIVAVDFDTSLPNLIKAFADAGHSRLPVYRG
;
A
#
# COMPACT_ATOMS: atom_id res chain seq x y z
N MET A 1 67.57 -12.61 41.32
CA MET A 1 67.43 -12.69 39.85
C MET A 1 65.94 -12.81 39.58
N SER A 2 65.34 -11.69 39.17
CA SER A 2 64.84 -11.46 37.78
C SER A 2 63.55 -12.26 37.55
N GLU A 3 62.40 -11.70 37.17
CA GLU A 3 62.02 -10.40 36.61
C GLU A 3 60.50 -10.27 36.88
N ALA A 4 60.02 -9.20 37.49
CA ALA A 4 59.58 -7.98 36.82
C ALA A 4 58.30 -8.14 35.97
N GLN A 5 57.19 -7.75 36.59
CA GLN A 5 56.00 -7.18 35.95
C GLN A 5 56.41 -6.18 34.86
N LYS A 6 55.79 -6.26 33.67
CA LYS A 6 55.54 -5.08 32.85
C LYS A 6 54.16 -5.17 32.17
N PRO A 7 53.31 -4.14 32.31
CA PRO A 7 52.00 -4.06 31.68
C PRO A 7 52.12 -3.46 30.27
N SER A 8 51.26 -3.91 29.36
CA SER A 8 51.01 -3.23 28.09
C SER A 8 49.50 -3.18 27.85
N ALA A 9 48.94 -1.96 27.89
CA ALA A 9 47.66 -1.61 27.30
C ALA A 9 47.94 -0.78 26.02
N PRO A 10 46.96 -0.45 25.15
CA PRO A 10 45.63 -1.02 24.91
C PRO A 10 45.45 -1.45 23.42
N GLU A 11 44.58 -2.40 23.11
CA GLU A 11 44.07 -2.56 21.73
C GLU A 11 42.58 -2.22 21.71
N ASP A 12 42.30 -0.98 21.34
CA ASP A 12 41.00 -0.50 20.89
C ASP A 12 40.54 -1.36 19.70
N SER A 13 39.49 -2.16 19.92
CA SER A 13 38.77 -2.86 18.86
C SER A 13 37.33 -2.36 18.84
N ALA A 14 37.00 -1.73 17.72
CA ALA A 14 35.89 -0.81 17.49
C ALA A 14 34.46 -1.34 17.79
N PRO A 15 33.49 -0.42 18.02
CA PRO A 15 32.14 -0.73 18.47
C PRO A 15 31.20 -1.04 17.29
N GLY A 16 30.93 -2.33 17.05
CA GLY A 16 30.01 -2.78 15.98
C GLY A 16 28.56 -3.07 16.41
N GLY A 17 28.17 -2.79 17.65
CA GLY A 17 26.92 -3.29 18.24
C GLY A 17 25.67 -2.42 18.08
N PHE A 18 25.80 -1.18 17.61
CA PHE A 18 24.70 -0.21 17.60
C PHE A 18 23.97 -0.16 16.25
N PHE A 19 24.72 -0.18 15.15
CA PHE A 19 24.16 -0.13 13.79
C PHE A 19 23.37 -1.40 13.42
N GLN A 20 23.73 -2.56 13.99
CA GLN A 20 22.99 -3.81 13.78
C GLN A 20 21.62 -3.81 14.50
N ARG A 21 21.49 -3.07 15.61
CA ARG A 21 20.20 -2.85 16.29
C ARG A 21 19.35 -1.80 15.58
N LEU A 22 19.98 -0.78 14.99
CA LEU A 22 19.29 0.24 14.19
C LEU A 22 18.76 -0.31 12.86
N LYS A 23 19.43 -1.29 12.24
CA LYS A 23 18.95 -1.97 11.02
C LYS A 23 17.79 -2.95 11.26
N GLY A 24 17.63 -3.44 12.50
CA GLY A 24 16.53 -4.32 12.91
C GLY A 24 15.16 -3.63 12.95
N LEU A 25 15.14 -2.29 13.02
CA LEU A 25 13.89 -1.50 12.97
C LEU A 25 13.50 -1.09 11.54
N PHE A 26 14.45 -1.09 10.60
CA PHE A 26 14.24 -0.66 9.20
C PHE A 26 13.93 -1.81 8.23
N THR A 27 13.89 -3.05 8.72
CA THR A 27 13.61 -4.24 7.90
C THR A 27 12.40 -4.99 8.43
N ARG A 28 11.27 -4.29 8.56
CA ARG A 28 9.97 -4.94 8.55
C ARG A 28 9.56 -5.03 7.08
N PRO A 29 9.40 -6.22 6.47
CA PRO A 29 8.67 -6.30 5.22
C PRO A 29 7.24 -5.86 5.55
N ALA A 30 6.96 -4.58 5.28
CA ALA A 30 5.63 -4.04 5.41
C ALA A 30 4.78 -4.63 4.27
N ALA A 31 3.66 -5.25 4.65
CA ALA A 31 2.52 -5.61 3.82
C ALA A 31 2.43 -7.01 3.17
N GLU A 32 3.28 -7.99 3.48
CA GLU A 32 3.05 -9.37 2.94
C GLU A 32 2.30 -10.32 3.88
N ASP A 33 2.18 -10.01 5.18
CA ASP A 33 1.71 -10.99 6.18
C ASP A 33 0.34 -10.69 6.81
N GLU A 34 -0.37 -9.64 6.42
CA GLU A 34 -1.71 -9.35 6.97
C GLU A 34 -2.76 -10.37 6.48
N PHE A 35 -2.60 -10.89 5.26
CA PHE A 35 -3.48 -11.91 4.66
C PHE A 35 -3.37 -13.29 5.28
N ALA A 36 -2.21 -13.54 5.87
CA ALA A 36 -1.90 -14.81 6.50
C ALA A 36 -2.23 -14.80 8.00
N ASP A 37 -2.63 -13.65 8.54
CA ASP A 37 -3.06 -13.51 9.92
C ASP A 37 -4.45 -14.15 10.07
N GLY A 38 -4.58 -15.07 11.03
CA GLY A 38 -5.78 -15.89 11.21
C GLY A 38 -5.89 -17.16 10.33
N LEU A 39 -4.95 -17.41 9.41
CA LEU A 39 -4.85 -18.66 8.66
C LEU A 39 -4.00 -19.70 9.42
N ASP A 40 -4.41 -20.97 9.37
CA ASP A 40 -3.58 -22.07 9.88
C ASP A 40 -2.35 -22.31 8.99
N ASP A 41 -1.34 -23.02 9.50
CA ASP A 41 -0.07 -23.26 8.80
C ASP A 41 -0.26 -23.95 7.43
N GLY A 42 -1.26 -24.82 7.29
CA GLY A 42 -1.59 -25.49 6.04
C GLY A 42 -2.22 -24.55 5.01
N GLN A 43 -3.11 -23.67 5.48
CA GLN A 43 -3.75 -22.62 4.68
C GLN A 43 -2.74 -21.55 4.25
N ARG A 44 -1.81 -21.15 5.11
CA ARG A 44 -0.72 -20.21 4.76
C ARG A 44 0.16 -20.78 3.66
N ALA A 45 0.57 -22.03 3.78
CA ALA A 45 1.37 -22.71 2.74
C ALA A 45 0.59 -22.83 1.42
N ALA A 46 -0.72 -23.09 1.46
CA ALA A 46 -1.58 -23.10 0.29
C ALA A 46 -1.75 -21.70 -0.34
N ALA A 47 -1.93 -20.66 0.48
CA ALA A 47 -2.05 -19.27 0.04
C ALA A 47 -0.76 -18.78 -0.64
N MET A 48 0.41 -19.11 -0.09
CA MET A 48 1.72 -18.75 -0.68
C MET A 48 1.96 -19.42 -2.04
N ARG A 49 1.34 -20.58 -2.31
CA ARG A 49 1.36 -21.25 -3.62
C ARG A 49 0.48 -20.56 -4.67
N LEU A 50 -0.42 -19.66 -4.26
CA LEU A 50 -1.22 -18.89 -5.21
C LEU A 50 -0.33 -17.86 -5.92
N PRO A 51 -0.61 -17.57 -7.20
CA PRO A 51 0.02 -16.46 -7.91
C PRO A 51 -0.15 -15.16 -7.13
N ARG A 52 0.89 -14.32 -7.13
CA ARG A 52 0.88 -13.04 -6.40
C ARG A 52 -0.35 -12.17 -6.74
N ALA A 53 -0.71 -12.04 -8.01
CA ALA A 53 -1.89 -11.28 -8.43
C ALA A 53 -3.20 -11.81 -7.85
N ARG A 54 -3.30 -13.13 -7.63
CA ARG A 54 -4.47 -13.74 -6.98
C ARG A 54 -4.48 -13.46 -5.49
N ARG A 55 -3.32 -13.51 -4.83
CA ARG A 55 -3.19 -13.09 -3.44
C ARG A 55 -3.69 -11.65 -3.34
N GLU A 56 -3.05 -10.70 -4.02
CA GLU A 56 -3.42 -9.27 -4.06
C GLU A 56 -4.91 -9.00 -4.34
N MET A 57 -5.57 -9.83 -5.15
CA MET A 57 -7.01 -9.70 -5.37
C MET A 57 -7.81 -10.03 -4.11
N ILE A 58 -7.51 -11.15 -3.44
CA ILE A 58 -8.16 -11.56 -2.19
C ILE A 58 -7.93 -10.49 -1.11
N GLU A 59 -6.71 -9.94 -1.05
CA GLU A 59 -6.36 -8.83 -0.17
C GLU A 59 -7.29 -7.64 -0.35
N ARG A 60 -7.45 -7.21 -1.60
CA ARG A 60 -8.31 -6.09 -1.98
C ARG A 60 -9.78 -6.38 -1.71
N VAL A 61 -10.23 -7.63 -1.77
CA VAL A 61 -11.61 -8.02 -1.46
C VAL A 61 -11.86 -7.94 0.05
N ILE A 62 -10.94 -8.42 0.88
CA ILE A 62 -11.07 -8.29 2.35
C ILE A 62 -11.07 -6.81 2.73
N ALA A 63 -10.09 -6.04 2.24
CA ALA A 63 -9.99 -4.60 2.50
C ALA A 63 -11.15 -3.79 1.89
N PHE A 64 -11.95 -4.35 0.99
CA PHE A 64 -13.11 -3.67 0.40
C PHE A 64 -14.31 -3.63 1.37
N ASP A 65 -14.43 -4.62 2.28
CA ASP A 65 -15.54 -4.68 3.25
C ASP A 65 -15.57 -3.46 4.19
N GLU A 66 -14.40 -2.92 4.52
CA GLU A 66 -14.26 -1.77 5.40
C GLU A 66 -14.35 -0.42 4.67
N LYS A 67 -14.38 -0.41 3.33
CA LYS A 67 -14.39 0.84 2.54
C LYS A 67 -15.78 1.46 2.49
N ARG A 68 -15.82 2.79 2.60
CA ARG A 68 -17.02 3.59 2.39
C ARG A 68 -17.01 4.21 1.00
N VAL A 69 -18.18 4.69 0.56
CA VAL A 69 -18.35 5.38 -0.74
C VAL A 69 -17.41 6.57 -0.88
N CYS A 70 -17.22 7.37 0.18
CA CYS A 70 -16.33 8.53 0.13
C CYS A 70 -14.85 8.18 -0.13
N ASP A 71 -14.44 6.94 0.15
CA ASP A 71 -13.06 6.50 0.01
C ASP A 71 -12.74 6.05 -1.44
N VAL A 72 -13.77 5.92 -2.29
CA VAL A 72 -13.66 5.45 -3.69
C VAL A 72 -14.38 6.33 -4.72
N MET A 73 -15.25 7.25 -4.28
CA MET A 73 -16.01 8.13 -5.18
C MET A 73 -15.09 9.12 -5.92
N ALA A 74 -15.53 9.56 -7.11
CA ALA A 74 -14.97 10.76 -7.73
C ALA A 74 -15.36 12.00 -6.90
N PRO A 75 -14.40 12.87 -6.52
CA PRO A 75 -14.72 14.11 -5.82
C PRO A 75 -15.68 14.98 -6.63
N ARG A 76 -16.63 15.65 -5.96
CA ARG A 76 -17.67 16.44 -6.64
C ARG A 76 -17.09 17.50 -7.60
N ALA A 77 -15.94 18.08 -7.25
CA ALA A 77 -15.26 19.08 -8.07
C ALA A 77 -14.72 18.52 -9.39
N ASP A 78 -14.48 17.21 -9.45
CA ASP A 78 -13.90 16.53 -10.61
C ASP A 78 -14.98 15.88 -11.49
N ILE A 79 -16.27 15.99 -11.13
CA ILE A 79 -17.38 15.43 -11.90
C ILE A 79 -17.65 16.29 -13.13
N VAL A 80 -17.50 15.69 -14.31
CA VAL A 80 -18.01 16.27 -15.56
C VAL A 80 -19.51 16.03 -15.63
N ALA A 81 -20.30 17.09 -15.56
CA ALA A 81 -21.76 17.07 -15.60
C ALA A 81 -22.31 18.03 -16.66
N VAL A 82 -23.54 17.79 -17.10
CA VAL A 82 -24.24 18.61 -18.09
C VAL A 82 -25.53 19.20 -17.51
N ASP A 83 -25.87 20.43 -17.92
CA ASP A 83 -27.12 21.06 -17.52
C ASP A 83 -28.31 20.45 -18.30
N PHE A 84 -29.48 20.38 -17.68
CA PHE A 84 -30.69 19.83 -18.28
C PHE A 84 -31.07 20.53 -19.60
N ASP A 85 -30.86 21.84 -19.70
CA ASP A 85 -31.20 22.64 -20.87
C ASP A 85 -30.11 22.60 -21.95
N THR A 86 -29.07 21.76 -21.79
CA THR A 86 -28.01 21.57 -22.80
C THR A 86 -28.61 20.99 -24.08
N SER A 87 -28.38 21.68 -25.20
CA SER A 87 -28.83 21.22 -26.52
C SER A 87 -28.17 19.89 -26.92
N LEU A 88 -28.89 19.09 -27.71
CA LEU A 88 -28.40 17.77 -28.15
C LEU A 88 -27.03 17.82 -28.84
N PRO A 89 -26.71 18.78 -29.75
CA PRO A 89 -25.39 18.87 -30.36
C PRO A 89 -24.26 19.10 -29.33
N ASN A 90 -24.52 19.96 -28.34
CA ASN A 90 -23.55 20.25 -27.28
C ASN A 90 -23.39 19.07 -26.32
N LEU A 91 -24.47 18.32 -26.07
CA LEU A 91 -24.43 17.09 -25.27
C LEU A 91 -23.56 16.01 -25.92
N ILE A 92 -23.72 15.80 -27.24
CA ILE A 92 -22.89 14.82 -27.99
C ILE A 92 -21.41 15.20 -27.90
N LYS A 93 -21.10 16.49 -28.06
CA LYS A 93 -19.74 16.99 -27.90
C LYS A 93 -19.21 16.75 -26.48
N ALA A 94 -20.00 17.05 -25.45
CA ALA A 94 -19.62 16.81 -24.06
C ALA A 94 -19.32 15.33 -23.77
N PHE A 95 -20.09 14.39 -24.34
CA PHE A 95 -19.81 12.95 -24.23
C PHE A 95 -18.51 12.55 -24.93
N ALA A 96 -18.25 13.08 -26.13
CA ALA A 96 -17.02 12.80 -26.87
C ALA A 96 -15.78 13.35 -26.14
N ASP A 97 -15.88 14.55 -25.59
CA ASP A 97 -14.79 15.22 -24.86
C ASP A 97 -14.52 14.54 -23.51
N ALA A 98 -15.57 14.10 -22.79
CA ALA A 98 -15.43 13.46 -21.48
C ALA A 98 -14.92 12.00 -21.57
N GLY A 99 -15.20 11.29 -22.66
CA GLY A 99 -14.80 9.89 -22.82
C GLY A 99 -15.47 8.93 -21.83
N HIS A 100 -16.56 9.33 -21.19
CA HIS A 100 -17.30 8.54 -20.21
C HIS A 100 -18.59 7.98 -20.80
N SER A 101 -18.99 6.79 -20.38
CA SER A 101 -20.25 6.18 -20.83
C SER A 101 -21.49 6.85 -20.21
N ARG A 102 -21.34 7.63 -19.15
CA ARG A 102 -22.43 8.33 -18.44
C ARG A 102 -21.97 9.69 -17.96
N LEU A 103 -22.85 10.68 -18.03
CA LEU A 103 -22.66 12.01 -17.47
C LEU A 103 -23.85 12.33 -16.56
N PRO A 104 -23.61 12.78 -15.32
CA PRO A 104 -24.68 13.31 -14.47
C PRO A 104 -25.33 14.53 -15.11
N VAL A 105 -26.65 14.60 -15.02
CA VAL A 105 -27.45 15.75 -15.46
C VAL A 105 -27.91 16.50 -14.23
N TYR A 106 -27.71 17.82 -14.19
CA TYR A 106 -28.22 18.67 -13.13
C TYR A 106 -29.24 19.67 -13.67
N ARG A 107 -30.06 20.22 -12.76
CA ARG A 107 -30.93 21.36 -13.02
C ARG A 107 -30.60 22.41 -11.98
N GLY A 108 -30.08 23.55 -12.43
CA GLY A 108 -29.84 24.74 -11.61
C GLY A 108 -31.09 25.58 -11.42
#